data_AF-A0A959G3B8-F1
#
_entry.id   AF-A0A959G3B8-F1
#
_cell.length_a   1.000
_cell.length_b   1.000
_cell.length_c   1.000
_cell.angle_alpha   90.00
_cell.angle_beta   90.00
_cell.angle_gamma   90.00
#
_symmetry.space_group_name_H-M   'P 1'
#
loop_
_entity.id
_entity.type
_entity.pdbx_description
1 polymer ?
#
loop_
_entity_poly.entity_id
_entity_poly.type
_entity_poly.pdbx_seq_one_letter_code
_entity_poly.pdbx_strand_id
1 'polypeptide(L)'
;MGVNKHFKDVKQAELLKYRALVLATLDYYLEYKVMQIKTVDFDSDEYYKGLKVQTEENFQKGRLTRLKQCFRDFTEMQVETVDLKFNKYLQDKTKYEVDIFKSYFQRVEKVINKGKISNDNQYYDINLMVDQLCQSVPVDVNKIESLNRLLREYEQQKINKYK
;
A
#
# COMPACT_ATOMS: atom_id res chain seq x y z
N MET A 1 31.38 -3.86 21.98
CA MET A 1 30.06 -4.33 22.45
C MET A 1 28.88 -3.37 22.12
N GLY A 2 29.10 -2.14 21.66
CA GLY A 2 28.01 -1.16 21.40
C GLY A 2 27.17 -1.38 20.13
N VAL A 3 27.75 -1.89 19.04
CA VAL A 3 27.06 -2.06 17.73
C VAL A 3 25.91 -3.08 17.80
N ASN A 4 26.11 -4.17 18.56
CA ASN A 4 25.14 -5.26 18.65
C ASN A 4 23.93 -4.91 19.54
N LYS A 5 24.11 -3.98 20.51
CA LYS A 5 23.00 -3.45 21.32
C LYS A 5 22.13 -2.51 20.49
N HIS A 6 22.75 -1.57 19.79
CA HIS A 6 22.04 -0.63 18.92
C HIS A 6 21.21 -1.34 17.83
N PHE A 7 21.77 -2.36 17.18
CA PHE A 7 21.03 -3.15 16.19
C PHE A 7 19.81 -3.89 16.78
N LYS A 8 19.92 -4.42 18.00
CA LYS A 8 18.80 -5.06 18.69
C LYS A 8 17.70 -4.05 19.05
N ASP A 9 18.07 -2.87 19.51
CA ASP A 9 17.13 -1.81 19.86
C ASP A 9 16.37 -1.31 18.62
N VAL A 10 17.07 -1.12 17.49
CA VAL A 10 16.45 -0.75 16.20
C VAL A 10 15.49 -1.83 15.72
N LYS A 11 15.90 -3.11 15.74
CA LYS A 11 15.03 -4.22 15.34
C LYS A 11 13.79 -4.32 16.22
N GLN A 12 13.93 -4.12 17.53
CA GLN A 12 12.80 -4.15 18.46
C GLN A 12 11.82 -2.99 18.22
N ALA A 13 12.34 -1.78 17.97
CA ALA A 13 11.51 -0.64 17.60
C ALA A 13 10.74 -0.89 16.30
N GLU A 14 11.39 -1.48 15.28
CA GLU A 14 10.70 -1.86 14.05
C GLU A 14 9.64 -2.95 14.27
N LEU A 15 9.92 -3.94 15.11
CA LEU A 15 8.92 -4.97 15.47
C LEU A 15 7.69 -4.35 16.12
N LEU A 16 7.87 -3.44 17.07
CA LEU A 16 6.78 -2.70 17.72
C LEU A 16 5.98 -1.87 16.72
N LYS A 17 6.69 -1.15 15.82
CA LYS A 17 6.06 -0.35 14.77
C LYS A 17 5.19 -1.20 13.86
N TYR A 18 5.74 -2.25 13.26
CA TYR A 18 5.00 -3.05 12.29
C TYR A 18 3.91 -3.91 12.93
N ARG A 19 4.07 -4.35 14.19
CA ARG A 19 2.96 -4.93 14.95
C ARG A 19 1.79 -3.95 15.07
N ALA A 20 2.06 -2.72 15.53
CA ALA A 20 1.01 -1.72 15.74
C ALA A 20 0.32 -1.36 14.43
N LEU A 21 1.08 -1.19 13.35
CA LEU A 21 0.55 -0.90 12.02
C LEU A 21 -0.36 -2.03 11.50
N VAL A 22 0.07 -3.29 11.56
CA VAL A 22 -0.74 -4.42 11.11
C VAL A 22 -2.03 -4.54 11.92
N LEU A 23 -1.95 -4.41 13.25
CA LEU A 23 -3.14 -4.47 14.09
C LEU A 23 -4.10 -3.32 13.80
N ALA A 24 -3.60 -2.10 13.63
CA ALA A 24 -4.43 -0.96 13.26
C ALA A 24 -5.10 -1.15 11.89
N THR A 25 -4.40 -1.72 10.91
CA THR A 25 -5.01 -2.07 9.62
C THR A 25 -6.19 -3.04 9.77
N LEU A 26 -6.02 -4.11 10.56
CA LEU A 26 -7.08 -5.08 10.80
C LEU A 26 -8.25 -4.46 11.60
N ASP A 27 -7.96 -3.57 12.55
CA ASP A 27 -8.98 -2.82 13.27
C ASP A 27 -9.77 -1.92 12.33
N TYR A 28 -9.12 -1.25 11.36
CA TYR A 28 -9.80 -0.46 10.35
C TYR A 28 -10.78 -1.31 9.52
N TYR A 29 -10.37 -2.53 9.13
CA TYR A 29 -11.24 -3.42 8.36
C TYR A 29 -12.50 -3.82 9.15
N LEU A 30 -12.33 -4.12 10.43
CA LEU A 30 -13.43 -4.46 11.33
C LEU A 30 -14.32 -3.25 11.64
N GLU A 31 -13.74 -2.09 11.95
CA GLU A 31 -14.46 -0.88 12.35
C GLU A 31 -15.27 -0.29 11.18
N TYR A 32 -14.69 -0.23 9.98
CA TYR A 32 -15.31 0.39 8.81
C TYR A 32 -15.95 -0.62 7.86
N LYS A 33 -16.04 -1.89 8.27
CA LYS A 33 -16.66 -2.98 7.50
C LYS A 33 -16.08 -3.12 6.09
N VAL A 34 -14.78 -2.87 5.95
CA VAL A 34 -14.09 -2.97 4.66
C VAL A 34 -14.04 -4.43 4.25
N MET A 35 -14.43 -4.74 3.01
CA MET A 35 -14.44 -6.11 2.47
C MET A 35 -15.21 -7.12 3.34
N GLN A 36 -16.28 -6.69 4.02
CA GLN A 36 -17.11 -7.62 4.79
C GLN A 36 -17.81 -8.61 3.87
N ILE A 37 -17.42 -9.88 4.00
CA ILE A 37 -18.01 -11.02 3.33
C ILE A 37 -18.42 -12.01 4.40
N LYS A 38 -19.66 -12.48 4.32
CA LYS A 38 -20.19 -13.54 5.17
C LYS A 38 -20.94 -14.55 4.30
N THR A 39 -20.48 -15.78 4.32
CA THR A 39 -21.10 -16.93 3.66
C THR A 39 -21.32 -18.03 4.70
N VAL A 40 -21.88 -19.18 4.28
CA VAL A 40 -22.11 -20.32 5.19
C VAL A 40 -20.80 -20.82 5.82
N ASP A 41 -19.71 -20.78 5.07
CA ASP A 41 -18.42 -21.37 5.47
C ASP A 41 -17.33 -20.32 5.77
N PHE A 42 -17.64 -19.03 5.67
CA PHE A 42 -16.66 -17.96 5.86
C PHE A 42 -17.27 -16.72 6.52
N ASP A 43 -16.59 -16.24 7.56
CA ASP A 43 -16.87 -14.95 8.19
C ASP A 43 -15.59 -14.09 8.18
N SER A 44 -15.61 -13.02 7.39
CA SER A 44 -14.48 -12.08 7.31
C SER A 44 -14.10 -11.47 8.67
N ASP A 45 -15.05 -11.23 9.57
CA ASP A 45 -14.74 -10.67 10.89
C ASP A 45 -13.96 -11.67 11.74
N GLU A 46 -14.34 -12.95 11.70
CA GLU A 46 -13.61 -14.02 12.39
C GLU A 46 -12.22 -14.23 11.77
N TYR A 47 -12.14 -14.17 10.44
CA TYR A 47 -10.86 -14.24 9.72
C TYR A 47 -9.90 -13.11 10.14
N TYR A 48 -10.37 -11.85 10.18
CA TYR A 48 -9.55 -10.72 10.60
C TYR A 48 -9.15 -10.81 12.07
N LYS A 49 -10.03 -11.28 12.96
CA LYS A 49 -9.69 -11.57 14.37
C LYS A 49 -8.60 -12.64 14.46
N GLY A 50 -8.67 -13.69 13.65
CA GLY A 50 -7.63 -14.72 13.56
C GLY A 50 -6.28 -14.14 13.10
N LEU A 51 -6.28 -13.23 12.12
CA LEU A 51 -5.06 -12.55 11.67
C LEU A 51 -4.42 -11.67 12.75
N LYS A 52 -5.21 -11.09 13.66
CA LYS A 52 -4.65 -10.36 14.82
C LYS A 52 -3.87 -11.29 15.74
N VAL A 53 -4.38 -12.50 16.00
CA VAL A 53 -3.65 -13.51 16.79
C VAL A 53 -2.35 -13.91 16.10
N GLN A 54 -2.38 -14.18 14.79
CA GLN A 54 -1.17 -14.50 14.03
C GLN A 54 -0.16 -13.35 14.01
N THR A 55 -0.63 -12.10 14.02
CA THR A 55 0.23 -10.90 14.10
C THR A 55 0.99 -10.89 15.42
N GLU A 56 0.31 -11.16 16.54
CA GLU A 56 0.95 -11.29 17.85
C GLU A 56 1.98 -12.40 17.89
N GLU A 57 1.65 -13.57 17.36
CA GLU A 57 2.61 -14.67 17.30
C GLU A 57 3.87 -14.31 16.52
N ASN A 58 3.73 -13.65 15.37
CA ASN A 58 4.87 -13.22 14.57
C ASN A 58 5.72 -12.17 15.31
N PHE A 59 5.08 -11.28 16.06
CA PHE A 59 5.78 -10.32 16.93
C PHE A 59 6.57 -11.02 18.04
N GLN A 60 5.94 -11.92 18.81
CA GLN A 60 6.61 -12.65 19.89
C GLN A 60 7.78 -13.50 19.38
N LYS A 61 7.66 -14.06 18.17
CA LYS A 61 8.72 -14.81 17.49
C LYS A 61 9.77 -13.90 16.82
N GLY A 62 9.67 -12.57 16.93
CA GLY A 62 10.62 -11.61 16.37
C GLY A 62 10.69 -11.59 14.83
N ARG A 63 9.61 -11.99 14.14
CA ARG A 63 9.55 -12.18 12.68
C ARG A 63 9.23 -10.87 11.94
N LEU A 64 10.17 -9.93 12.00
CA LEU A 64 10.00 -8.59 11.41
C LEU A 64 9.64 -8.61 9.91
N THR A 65 10.32 -9.44 9.11
CA THR A 65 10.05 -9.56 7.67
C THR A 65 8.60 -9.96 7.40
N ARG A 66 8.03 -10.86 8.22
CA ARG A 66 6.64 -11.30 8.07
C ARG A 66 5.67 -10.18 8.41
N LEU A 67 5.94 -9.39 9.47
CA LEU A 67 5.10 -8.24 9.82
C LEU A 67 5.14 -7.15 8.73
N LYS A 68 6.32 -6.84 8.18
CA LYS A 68 6.48 -5.92 7.04
C LYS A 68 5.69 -6.38 5.83
N GLN A 69 5.76 -7.67 5.53
CA GLN A 69 5.04 -8.30 4.43
C GLN A 69 3.53 -8.20 4.63
N CYS A 70 3.01 -8.63 5.79
CA CYS A 70 1.58 -8.53 6.12
C CYS A 70 1.09 -7.07 6.03
N PHE A 71 1.86 -6.10 6.52
CA PHE A 71 1.47 -4.70 6.41
C PHE A 71 1.37 -4.25 4.95
N ARG A 72 2.31 -4.66 4.09
CA ARG A 72 2.24 -4.34 2.66
C ARG A 72 0.98 -4.94 2.02
N ASP A 73 0.75 -6.23 2.23
CA ASP A 73 -0.36 -6.95 1.60
C ASP A 73 -1.72 -6.41 2.08
N PHE A 74 -1.86 -6.10 3.37
CA PHE A 74 -3.08 -5.51 3.93
C PHE A 74 -3.22 -4.01 3.67
N THR A 75 -2.32 -3.36 2.93
CA THR A 75 -2.51 -1.95 2.56
C THR A 75 -2.58 -1.72 1.06
N GLU A 76 -2.39 -2.78 0.26
CA GLU A 76 -2.44 -2.74 -1.20
C GLU A 76 -3.76 -2.17 -1.70
N MET A 77 -4.90 -2.70 -1.24
CA MET A 77 -6.22 -2.19 -1.63
C MET A 77 -6.41 -0.71 -1.28
N GLN A 78 -5.92 -0.25 -0.11
CA GLN A 78 -6.04 1.14 0.29
C GLN A 78 -5.16 2.06 -0.58
N VAL A 79 -4.01 1.57 -1.04
CA VAL A 79 -3.17 2.27 -2.01
C VAL A 79 -3.87 2.36 -3.36
N GLU A 80 -4.44 1.26 -3.84
CA GLU A 80 -5.17 1.19 -5.12
C GLU A 80 -6.45 2.03 -5.12
N THR A 81 -7.16 2.11 -4.00
CA THR A 81 -8.40 2.90 -3.88
C THR A 81 -8.15 4.33 -3.39
N VAL A 82 -6.88 4.71 -3.21
CA VAL A 82 -6.48 6.06 -2.74
C VAL A 82 -7.17 6.44 -1.42
N ASP A 83 -7.27 5.49 -0.50
CA ASP A 83 -8.01 5.68 0.74
C ASP A 83 -7.24 6.62 1.71
N LEU A 84 -7.25 7.92 1.45
CA LEU A 84 -6.46 8.90 2.21
C LEU A 84 -6.87 8.95 3.70
N LYS A 85 -8.14 8.68 4.02
CA LYS A 85 -8.61 8.59 5.41
C LYS A 85 -7.96 7.41 6.13
N PHE A 86 -7.60 6.32 5.44
CA PHE A 86 -6.93 5.18 6.03
C PHE A 86 -5.51 5.52 6.49
N ASN A 87 -4.72 6.25 5.68
CA ASN A 87 -3.38 6.67 6.11
C ASN A 87 -3.44 7.59 7.34
N LYS A 88 -4.42 8.50 7.39
CA LYS A 88 -4.67 9.32 8.57
C LYS A 88 -5.05 8.47 9.78
N TYR A 89 -5.95 7.49 9.60
CA TYR A 89 -6.33 6.56 10.66
C TYR A 89 -5.12 5.81 11.24
N LEU A 90 -4.20 5.32 10.40
CA LEU A 90 -2.99 4.65 10.86
C LEU A 90 -2.10 5.57 11.72
N GLN A 91 -1.90 6.81 11.29
CA GLN A 91 -1.13 7.81 12.03
C GLN A 91 -1.80 8.13 13.38
N ASP A 92 -3.12 8.34 13.38
CA ASP A 92 -3.88 8.67 14.59
C ASP A 92 -3.89 7.53 15.60
N LYS A 93 -4.10 6.28 15.14
CA LYS A 93 -4.19 5.09 16.01
C LYS A 93 -2.83 4.66 16.55
N THR A 94 -1.78 4.75 15.75
CA THR A 94 -0.47 4.17 16.10
C THR A 94 0.57 5.19 16.54
N LYS A 95 0.33 6.48 16.26
CA LYS A 95 1.28 7.58 16.46
C LYS A 95 2.58 7.46 15.66
N TYR A 96 2.66 6.52 14.73
CA TYR A 96 3.78 6.43 13.81
C TYR A 96 3.56 7.31 12.60
N GLU A 97 4.63 8.02 12.22
CA GLU A 97 4.72 8.63 10.91
C GLU A 97 4.84 7.51 9.86
N VAL A 98 3.76 7.33 9.11
CA VAL A 98 3.65 6.38 8.00
C VAL A 98 2.99 7.09 6.83
N ASP A 99 3.51 6.80 5.64
CA ASP A 99 2.92 7.19 4.38
C ASP A 99 2.94 5.94 3.48
N ILE A 100 1.78 5.27 3.42
CA ILE A 100 1.62 4.05 2.62
C ILE A 100 1.66 4.34 1.11
N PHE A 101 1.37 5.58 0.71
CA PHE A 101 1.32 6.00 -0.69
C PHE A 101 2.69 6.45 -1.21
N LYS A 102 3.63 6.80 -0.32
CA LYS A 102 4.98 7.27 -0.69
C LYS A 102 5.64 6.43 -1.77
N SER A 103 5.65 5.10 -1.58
CA SER A 103 6.30 4.18 -2.53
C SER A 103 5.59 4.18 -3.88
N TYR A 104 4.27 4.31 -3.90
CA TYR A 104 3.47 4.40 -5.12
C TYR A 104 3.79 5.71 -5.87
N PHE A 105 3.70 6.87 -5.20
CA PHE A 105 4.01 8.15 -5.83
C PHE A 105 5.45 8.23 -6.34
N GLN A 106 6.42 7.67 -5.60
CA GLN A 106 7.81 7.59 -6.06
C GLN A 106 7.98 6.73 -7.32
N ARG A 107 7.20 5.65 -7.49
CA ARG A 107 7.22 4.85 -8.73
C ARG A 107 6.64 5.64 -9.90
N VAL A 108 5.50 6.30 -9.68
CA VAL A 108 4.85 7.17 -10.67
C VAL A 108 5.79 8.30 -11.12
N GLU A 109 6.38 9.04 -10.18
CA GLU A 109 7.33 10.11 -10.49
C GLU A 109 8.53 9.63 -11.28
N LYS A 110 9.09 8.45 -10.94
CA LYS A 110 10.18 7.85 -11.72
C LYS A 110 9.78 7.58 -13.16
N VAL A 111 8.56 7.13 -13.41
CA VAL A 111 8.06 6.89 -14.78
C VAL A 111 7.87 8.21 -15.53
N ILE A 112 7.29 9.23 -14.87
CA ILE A 112 7.12 10.57 -15.44
C ILE A 112 8.47 11.19 -15.82
N ASN A 113 9.45 11.18 -14.90
CA ASN A 113 10.78 11.73 -15.13
C ASN A 113 11.54 10.98 -16.23
N LYS A 114 11.29 9.67 -16.37
CA LYS A 114 11.84 8.86 -17.45
C LYS A 114 11.17 9.17 -18.80
N GLY A 115 9.96 9.72 -18.79
CA GLY A 115 9.17 10.02 -19.98
C GLY A 115 8.73 8.80 -20.78
N LYS A 116 8.78 7.58 -20.20
CA LYS A 116 8.32 6.35 -20.87
C LYS A 116 7.93 5.24 -19.90
N ILE A 117 6.87 4.53 -20.24
CA ILE A 117 6.46 3.27 -19.59
C ILE A 117 7.24 2.12 -20.24
N SER A 118 7.80 1.23 -19.42
CA SER A 118 8.67 0.13 -19.86
C SER A 118 8.09 -1.26 -19.61
N ASN A 119 7.09 -1.39 -18.74
CA ASN A 119 6.46 -2.65 -18.39
C ASN A 119 5.03 -2.45 -17.89
N ASP A 120 4.29 -3.54 -17.73
CA ASP A 120 2.88 -3.53 -17.35
C ASP A 120 2.65 -3.01 -15.93
N ASN A 121 3.59 -3.20 -15.00
CA ASN A 121 3.46 -2.66 -13.65
C ASN A 121 3.51 -1.12 -13.67
N GLN A 122 4.40 -0.56 -14.48
CA GLN A 122 4.46 0.89 -14.69
C GLN A 122 3.19 1.40 -15.39
N TYR A 123 2.66 0.64 -16.35
CA TYR A 123 1.39 0.97 -17.00
C TYR A 123 0.26 1.03 -15.98
N TYR A 124 0.15 0.02 -15.11
CA TYR A 124 -0.83 -0.04 -14.04
C TYR A 124 -0.69 1.14 -13.06
N ASP A 125 0.53 1.41 -12.56
CA ASP A 125 0.78 2.53 -11.64
C ASP A 125 0.35 3.88 -12.24
N ILE A 126 0.64 4.12 -13.53
CA ILE A 126 0.26 5.36 -14.23
C ILE A 126 -1.24 5.43 -14.49
N ASN A 127 -1.88 4.33 -14.89
CA ASN A 127 -3.32 4.28 -15.11
C ASN A 127 -4.07 4.61 -13.82
N LEU A 128 -3.67 3.97 -12.71
CA LEU A 128 -4.19 4.27 -11.39
C LEU A 128 -4.05 5.77 -11.07
N MET A 129 -2.91 6.40 -11.38
CA MET A 129 -2.68 7.83 -11.10
C MET A 129 -3.66 8.73 -11.86
N VAL A 130 -3.96 8.39 -13.12
CA VAL A 130 -4.95 9.10 -13.92
C VAL A 130 -6.32 9.02 -13.26
N ASP A 131 -6.74 7.83 -12.82
CA ASP A 131 -8.01 7.64 -12.13
C ASP A 131 -8.11 8.51 -10.86
N GLN A 132 -7.03 8.62 -10.07
CA GLN A 132 -7.02 9.47 -8.88
C GLN A 132 -7.15 10.96 -9.25
N LEU A 133 -6.42 11.42 -10.27
CA LEU A 133 -6.43 12.82 -10.71
C LEU A 133 -7.80 13.23 -11.29
N CYS A 134 -8.51 12.30 -11.94
CA CYS A 134 -9.88 12.53 -12.41
C CYS A 134 -10.87 12.77 -11.24
N GLN A 135 -10.56 12.25 -10.05
CA GLN A 135 -11.38 12.40 -8.85
C GLN A 135 -10.92 13.57 -7.96
N SER A 136 -9.82 14.26 -8.29
CA SER A 136 -9.30 15.37 -7.47
C SER A 136 -10.06 16.68 -7.71
N VAL A 137 -10.10 17.54 -6.69
CA VAL A 137 -10.68 18.88 -6.78
C VAL A 137 -9.65 19.91 -6.27
N PRO A 138 -9.14 20.82 -7.12
CA PRO A 138 -9.40 20.91 -8.56
C PRO A 138 -8.75 19.77 -9.35
N VAL A 139 -9.29 19.48 -10.53
CA VAL A 139 -8.73 18.50 -11.48
C VAL A 139 -7.47 19.08 -12.13
N ASP A 140 -6.36 18.33 -12.14
CA ASP A 140 -5.12 18.70 -12.82
C ASP A 140 -5.10 18.16 -14.26
N VAL A 141 -5.76 18.89 -15.16
CA VAL A 141 -5.94 18.49 -16.57
C VAL A 141 -4.60 18.32 -17.29
N ASN A 142 -3.64 19.21 -17.05
CA ASN A 142 -2.32 19.17 -17.71
C ASN A 142 -1.55 17.90 -17.36
N LYS A 143 -1.62 17.49 -16.08
CA LYS A 143 -0.99 16.26 -15.62
C LYS A 143 -1.69 15.04 -16.20
N ILE A 144 -3.03 15.01 -16.21
CA ILE A 144 -3.82 13.93 -16.81
C ILE A 144 -3.45 13.74 -18.30
N GLU A 145 -3.40 14.82 -19.08
CA GLU A 145 -3.03 14.75 -20.50
C GLU A 145 -1.61 14.20 -20.71
N SER A 146 -0.67 14.63 -19.88
CA SER A 146 0.72 14.15 -19.94
C SER A 146 0.83 12.66 -19.64
N LEU A 147 0.07 12.15 -18.66
CA LEU A 147 0.02 10.73 -18.33
C LEU A 147 -0.69 9.91 -19.41
N ASN A 148 -1.81 10.40 -19.93
CA ASN A 148 -2.53 9.75 -21.03
C ASN A 148 -1.71 9.64 -22.32
N ARG A 149 -0.77 10.56 -22.55
CA ARG A 149 0.21 10.43 -23.64
C ARG A 149 1.14 9.23 -23.41
N LEU A 150 1.70 9.09 -22.20
CA LEU A 150 2.58 7.97 -21.86
C LEU A 150 1.88 6.61 -22.01
N LEU A 151 0.61 6.52 -21.59
CA LEU A 151 -0.21 5.32 -21.72
C LEU A 151 -0.40 4.93 -23.19
N ARG A 152 -0.84 5.89 -24.03
CA ARG A 152 -1.06 5.67 -25.47
C ARG A 152 0.22 5.26 -26.20
N GLU A 153 1.34 5.89 -25.90
CA GLU A 153 2.64 5.54 -26.49
C GLU A 153 3.04 4.10 -26.16
N TYR A 154 2.79 3.64 -24.93
CA TYR A 154 3.08 2.28 -24.52
C TYR A 154 2.19 1.25 -25.21
N GLU A 155 0.88 1.51 -25.30
CA GLU A 155 -0.07 0.66 -26.02
C GLU A 155 0.31 0.52 -27.49
N GLN A 156 0.68 1.61 -28.16
CA GLN A 156 1.11 1.59 -29.55
C GLN A 156 2.39 0.77 -29.75
N GLN A 157 3.37 0.89 -28.84
CA GLN A 157 4.58 0.07 -28.86
C GLN A 157 4.27 -1.42 -28.70
N LYS A 158 3.34 -1.77 -27.81
CA LYS A 158 2.86 -3.15 -27.66
C LYS A 158 2.25 -3.66 -28.97
N ILE A 159 1.30 -2.91 -29.56
CA ILE A 159 0.66 -3.30 -30.81
C ILE A 159 1.69 -3.53 -31.92
N ASN A 160 2.65 -2.62 -32.07
CA ASN A 160 3.69 -2.73 -33.10
C ASN A 160 4.63 -3.93 -32.88
N LYS A 161 4.79 -4.42 -31.64
CA LYS A 161 5.60 -5.60 -31.34
C LYS A 161 4.90 -6.92 -31.71
N TYR A 162 3.57 -6.91 -31.79
CA TYR A 162 2.75 -8.09 -32.13
C TYR A 162 2.23 -8.06 -33.59
N LYS A 163 2.70 -7.09 -34.39
CA LYS A 163 2.53 -7.05 -35.85
C LYS A 163 3.79 -7.59 -36.52
#